data_AF-A0A9J5XY68-F1
#
_entry.id   AF-A0A9J5XY68-F1
#
_cell.length_a   1.000
_cell.length_b   1.000
_cell.length_c   1.000
_cell.angle_alpha   90.00
_cell.angle_beta   90.00
_cell.angle_gamma   90.00
#
_symmetry.space_group_name_H-M   'P 1'
#
loop_
_entity.id
_entity.type
_entity.pdbx_description
1 polymer ?
#
loop_
_entity_poly.entity_id
_entity_poly.type
_entity_poly.pdbx_seq_one_letter_code
_entity_poly.pdbx_strand_id
1 'polypeptide(L)'
;MAAKILANLIVMGSSILARAFVQAYRQALSNASKNGVAQEAVQNIKRSSKTMTEAEARQILGVTEDSSWEEIVQKYDNLFERNAKNGSFYLQSKA
;
A
#
# COMPACT_ATOMS: atom_id res chain seq x y z
N MET A 1 -2.95 8.71 59.67
CA MET A 1 -2.79 9.82 58.69
C MET A 1 -1.98 9.41 57.46
N ALA A 2 -0.84 8.73 57.59
CA ALA A 2 0.01 8.32 56.45
C ALA A 2 -0.70 7.47 55.36
N ALA A 3 -1.52 6.49 55.76
CA ALA A 3 -2.25 5.65 54.80
C ALA A 3 -3.27 6.43 53.93
N LYS A 4 -3.87 7.49 54.48
CA LYS A 4 -4.82 8.36 53.76
C LYS A 4 -4.11 9.22 52.70
N ILE A 5 -2.88 9.67 53.00
CA ILE A 5 -2.05 10.47 52.09
C ILE A 5 -1.53 9.60 50.94
N LEU A 6 -1.07 8.38 51.25
CA LEU A 6 -0.65 7.41 50.22
C LEU A 6 -1.80 7.00 49.29
N ALA A 7 -2.99 6.74 49.85
CA ALA A 7 -4.17 6.43 49.03
C ALA A 7 -4.53 7.57 48.07
N ASN A 8 -4.51 8.82 48.54
CA ASN A 8 -4.79 9.98 47.68
C ASN A 8 -3.73 10.18 46.59
N LEU A 9 -2.45 9.95 46.88
CA LEU A 9 -1.37 10.03 45.89
C LEU A 9 -1.52 8.97 44.78
N ILE A 10 -1.86 7.73 45.16
CA ILE A 10 -2.06 6.63 44.19
C ILE A 10 -3.29 6.89 43.32
N VAL A 11 -4.41 7.33 43.93
CA VAL A 11 -5.64 7.65 43.19
C VAL A 11 -5.45 8.84 42.25
N MET A 12 -4.75 9.90 42.69
CA MET A 12 -4.43 11.02 41.81
C MET A 12 -3.49 10.61 40.69
N GLY A 13 -2.40 9.91 40.99
CA GLY A 13 -1.39 9.49 40.01
C GLY A 13 -1.95 8.53 38.96
N SER A 14 -2.75 7.55 39.38
CA SER A 14 -3.38 6.58 38.47
C SER A 14 -4.37 7.24 37.50
N SER A 15 -5.13 8.24 37.96
CA SER A 15 -6.12 8.93 37.12
C SER A 15 -5.48 9.72 35.97
N ILE A 16 -4.29 10.28 36.17
CA ILE A 16 -3.54 11.04 35.16
C ILE A 16 -3.00 10.09 34.08
N LEU A 17 -2.40 8.98 34.50
CA LEU A 17 -1.90 7.95 33.57
C LEU A 17 -3.04 7.37 32.74
N ALA A 18 -4.15 6.99 33.37
CA ALA A 18 -5.31 6.44 32.67
C ALA A 18 -5.85 7.40 31.59
N ARG A 19 -5.97 8.70 31.90
CA ARG A 19 -6.42 9.71 30.94
C ARG A 19 -5.41 9.90 29.80
N ALA A 20 -4.12 9.88 30.09
CA ALA A 20 -3.07 9.99 29.08
C ALA A 20 -3.08 8.81 28.09
N PHE A 21 -3.26 7.58 28.58
CA PHE A 21 -3.38 6.40 27.72
C PHE A 21 -4.62 6.47 26.82
N VAL A 22 -5.78 6.86 27.37
CA VAL A 22 -7.02 7.01 26.58
C VAL A 22 -6.86 8.11 25.52
N GLN A 23 -6.24 9.24 25.86
CA GLN A 23 -5.97 10.31 24.91
C GLN A 23 -5.00 9.86 23.82
N ALA A 24 -3.90 9.20 24.18
CA ALA A 24 -2.93 8.68 23.23
C ALA A 24 -3.55 7.62 22.30
N TYR A 25 -4.40 6.74 22.82
CA TYR A 25 -5.12 5.75 22.02
C TYR A 25 -6.09 6.41 21.02
N ARG A 26 -6.86 7.41 21.47
CA ARG A 26 -7.74 8.20 20.60
C ARG A 26 -6.93 8.99 19.55
N GLN A 27 -5.78 9.52 19.94
CA GLN A 27 -4.86 10.23 19.04
C GLN A 27 -4.28 9.27 18.00
N ALA A 28 -3.88 8.06 18.40
CA ALA A 28 -3.37 7.03 17.50
C ALA A 28 -4.44 6.55 16.52
N LEU A 29 -5.69 6.36 16.97
CA LEU A 29 -6.81 6.03 16.09
C LEU A 29 -7.10 7.17 15.10
N SER A 30 -7.13 8.41 15.57
CA SER A 30 -7.35 9.60 14.74
C SER A 30 -6.23 9.77 13.72
N ASN A 31 -4.97 9.53 14.12
CA ASN A 31 -3.81 9.57 13.24
C ASN A 31 -3.83 8.39 12.25
N ALA A 32 -4.26 7.19 12.64
CA ALA A 32 -4.43 6.07 11.70
C ALA A 32 -5.51 6.38 10.64
N SER A 33 -6.61 7.03 11.04
CA SER A 33 -7.65 7.49 10.11
C SER A 33 -7.22 8.66 9.24
N LYS A 34 -6.33 9.54 9.73
CA LYS A 34 -5.82 10.72 8.99
C LYS A 34 -4.59 10.44 8.14
N ASN A 35 -3.76 9.46 8.50
CA ASN A 35 -2.49 9.15 7.85
C ASN A 35 -2.64 8.29 6.57
N GLY A 36 -3.82 8.26 5.95
CA GLY A 36 -3.95 7.83 4.56
C GLY A 36 -3.72 6.34 4.27
N VAL A 37 -3.28 5.51 5.22
CA VAL A 37 -2.99 4.09 4.98
C VAL A 37 -4.20 3.29 4.48
N ALA A 38 -5.42 3.62 4.92
CA ALA A 38 -6.63 2.99 4.39
C ALA A 38 -6.93 3.45 2.95
N GLN A 39 -6.66 4.71 2.63
CA GLN A 39 -6.96 5.29 1.31
C GLN A 39 -5.88 4.92 0.29
N GLU A 40 -4.61 4.87 0.68
CA GLU A 40 -3.50 4.36 -0.11
C GLU A 40 -3.59 2.84 -0.30
N ALA A 41 -3.98 2.06 0.71
CA ALA A 41 -4.22 0.63 0.53
C ALA A 41 -5.40 0.36 -0.42
N VAL A 42 -6.50 1.11 -0.30
CA VAL A 42 -7.64 0.99 -1.23
C VAL A 42 -7.28 1.50 -2.63
N GLN A 43 -6.48 2.56 -2.76
CA GLN A 43 -5.97 3.00 -4.07
C GLN A 43 -4.97 2.00 -4.66
N ASN A 44 -4.10 1.40 -3.86
CA ASN A 44 -3.17 0.35 -4.31
C ASN A 44 -3.91 -0.92 -4.71
N ILE A 45 -4.97 -1.31 -4.00
CA ILE A 45 -5.82 -2.44 -4.38
C ILE A 45 -6.59 -2.12 -5.68
N LYS A 46 -7.12 -0.90 -5.83
CA LYS A 46 -7.74 -0.47 -7.10
C LYS A 46 -6.75 -0.35 -8.26
N ARG A 47 -5.48 -0.02 -7.98
CA ARG A 47 -4.40 -0.02 -8.97
C ARG A 47 -3.94 -1.44 -9.32
N SER A 48 -3.88 -2.35 -8.35
CA SER A 48 -3.50 -3.75 -8.57
C SER A 48 -4.60 -4.55 -9.25
N SER A 49 -5.87 -4.15 -9.10
CA SER A 49 -7.01 -4.74 -9.81
C SER A 49 -7.27 -4.13 -11.19
N LYS A 50 -6.44 -3.18 -11.65
CA LYS A 50 -6.61 -2.56 -12.96
C LYS A 50 -6.01 -3.50 -14.00
N THR A 51 -6.83 -4.41 -14.52
CA THR A 51 -6.52 -5.20 -15.71
C THR A 51 -6.06 -4.23 -16.80
N MET A 52 -4.89 -4.48 -17.38
CA MET A 52 -4.29 -3.61 -18.41
C MET A 52 -5.30 -3.36 -19.53
N THR A 53 -5.51 -2.09 -19.88
CA THR A 53 -6.37 -1.72 -21.01
C THR A 53 -5.67 -2.04 -22.33
N GLU A 54 -6.43 -2.27 -23.39
CA GLU A 54 -5.88 -2.58 -24.72
C GLU A 54 -4.97 -1.44 -25.25
N ALA A 55 -5.35 -0.19 -24.99
CA ALA A 55 -4.54 0.98 -25.34
C ALA A 55 -3.20 1.00 -24.58
N GLU A 56 -3.20 0.71 -23.28
CA GLU A 56 -1.97 0.56 -22.48
C GLU A 56 -1.12 -0.61 -23.00
N ALA A 57 -1.75 -1.74 -23.37
CA ALA A 57 -1.05 -2.90 -23.94
C ALA A 57 -0.35 -2.57 -25.26
N ARG A 58 -1.03 -1.85 -26.16
CA ARG A 58 -0.46 -1.37 -27.42
C ARG A 58 0.72 -0.43 -27.21
N GLN A 59 0.59 0.50 -26.26
CA GLN A 59 1.69 1.40 -25.90
C GLN A 59 2.90 0.64 -25.33
N ILE A 60 2.68 -0.37 -24.49
CA ILE A 60 3.76 -1.21 -23.93
C ILE A 60 4.46 -2.01 -25.03
N LEU A 61 3.70 -2.56 -25.99
CA LEU A 61 4.25 -3.28 -27.15
C LEU A 61 4.85 -2.35 -28.21
N GLY A 62 4.54 -1.05 -28.17
CA GLY A 62 4.98 -0.06 -29.14
C GLY A 62 4.36 -0.28 -30.53
N VAL A 63 3.09 -0.68 -30.57
CA VAL A 63 2.33 -0.95 -31.80
C VAL A 63 1.16 0.02 -31.93
N THR A 64 0.72 0.28 -33.17
CA THR A 64 -0.45 1.12 -33.45
C THR A 64 -1.71 0.27 -33.54
N GLU A 65 -2.89 0.90 -33.63
CA GLU A 65 -4.15 0.16 -33.83
C GLU A 65 -4.21 -0.58 -35.18
N ASP A 66 -3.48 -0.09 -36.18
CA ASP A 66 -3.41 -0.66 -37.54
C ASP A 66 -2.29 -1.70 -37.72
N SER A 67 -1.53 -2.03 -36.68
CA SER A 67 -0.46 -3.02 -36.76
C SER A 67 -1.00 -4.41 -37.10
N SER A 68 -0.31 -5.12 -37.99
CA SER A 68 -0.69 -6.50 -38.34
C SER A 68 -0.40 -7.47 -37.20
N TRP A 69 -1.07 -8.62 -37.22
CA TRP A 69 -0.86 -9.67 -36.21
C TRP A 69 0.59 -10.13 -36.15
N GLU A 70 1.26 -10.26 -37.31
CA GLU A 70 2.66 -10.66 -37.41
C GLU A 70 3.59 -9.66 -36.71
N GLU A 71 3.34 -8.35 -36.85
CA GLU A 71 4.13 -7.31 -36.20
C GLU A 71 3.94 -7.35 -34.68
N ILE A 72 2.71 -7.55 -34.22
CA ILE A 72 2.38 -7.66 -32.78
C ILE A 72 3.12 -8.84 -32.15
N VAL A 73 3.07 -10.02 -32.78
CA VAL A 73 3.74 -11.23 -32.28
C VAL A 73 5.26 -11.03 -32.27
N GLN A 74 5.84 -10.47 -33.33
CA GLN A 74 7.28 -10.23 -33.40
C GLN A 74 7.76 -9.28 -32.30
N LYS A 75 7.02 -8.19 -32.04
CA LYS A 75 7.33 -7.22 -30.97
C LYS A 75 7.20 -7.86 -29.59
N TYR A 76 6.15 -8.64 -29.39
CA TYR A 76 5.93 -9.39 -28.16
C TYR A 76 7.10 -10.34 -27.86
N ASP A 77 7.48 -11.19 -28.82
CA ASP A 77 8.55 -12.17 -28.63
C ASP A 77 9.89 -11.49 -28.30
N ASN A 78 10.21 -10.40 -29.00
CA ASN A 78 11.43 -9.65 -28.73
C ASN A 78 11.47 -9.06 -27.31
N LEU A 79 10.37 -8.43 -26.88
CA LEU A 79 10.27 -7.84 -25.55
C LEU A 79 10.25 -8.91 -24.47
N PHE A 80 9.58 -10.03 -24.71
CA PHE A 80 9.51 -11.16 -23.77
C PHE A 80 10.89 -11.78 -23.56
N GLU A 81 11.63 -12.08 -24.64
CA GLU A 81 12.98 -12.62 -24.54
C GLU A 81 13.95 -11.69 -23.84
N ARG A 82 13.89 -10.38 -24.15
CA ARG A 82 14.77 -9.39 -23.50
C ARG A 82 14.46 -9.27 -22.02
N ASN A 83 13.19 -9.33 -21.62
CA ASN A 83 12.80 -9.36 -20.21
C ASN A 83 13.15 -10.68 -19.54
N ALA A 84 13.12 -11.82 -20.23
CA ALA A 84 13.58 -13.09 -19.66
C ALA A 84 15.09 -13.08 -19.40
N LYS A 85 15.87 -12.43 -20.27
CA LYS A 85 17.34 -12.35 -20.18
C LYS A 85 17.82 -11.26 -19.21
N ASN A 86 17.13 -10.11 -19.15
CA ASN A 86 17.56 -8.93 -18.38
C ASN A 86 16.62 -8.55 -17.24
N GLY A 87 15.46 -9.19 -17.10
CA GLY A 87 14.47 -8.89 -16.08
C GLY A 87 14.81 -9.55 -14.74
N SER A 88 14.40 -8.90 -13.67
CA SER A 88 14.47 -9.48 -12.33
C SER A 88 13.38 -10.55 -12.18
N PHE A 89 13.79 -11.83 -12.10
CA PHE A 89 12.92 -12.96 -11.80
C PHE A 89 12.02 -12.66 -10.59
N TYR A 90 12.56 -12.00 -9.57
CA TYR A 90 11.86 -11.65 -8.34
C TYR A 90 10.63 -10.73 -8.53
N LEU A 91 10.63 -9.86 -9.55
CA LEU A 91 9.46 -9.02 -9.86
C LEU A 91 8.39 -9.78 -10.65
N GLN A 92 8.79 -10.78 -11.44
CA GLN A 92 7.87 -11.63 -12.20
C GLN A 92 7.23 -12.73 -11.33
N SER A 93 7.93 -13.24 -10.31
CA SER A 93 7.44 -14.32 -9.43
C SER A 93 6.57 -13.85 -8.26
N LYS A 94 6.44 -12.54 -8.03
CA LYS A 94 5.71 -11.96 -6.89
C LYS A 94 4.34 -11.37 -7.25
N ALA A 95 4.03 -11.25 -8.53
CA ALA A 95 2.69 -10.99 -9.02
C ALA A 95 1.89 -12.30 -9.02
#